data_AF-A0A0E2ZN63-F1
#
_entry.id   AF-A0A0E2ZN63-F1
#
_cell.length_a   1.000
_cell.length_b   1.000
_cell.length_c   1.000
_cell.angle_alpha   90.00
_cell.angle_beta   90.00
_cell.angle_gamma   90.00
#
_symmetry.space_group_name_H-M   'P 1'
#
loop_
_entity.id
_entity.type
_entity.pdbx_description
1 polymer ?
#
loop_
_entity_poly.entity_id
_entity_poly.type
_entity_poly.pdbx_seq_one_letter_code
_entity_poly.pdbx_strand_id
1 'polypeptide(L)'
;MTQKTPLFSLLFALWGASSLVLAHTVITDQATEGTSLYTGFNITHGCGFEDKPSLPVIAQSVVFPNGPNAIVTRLDTEEAIDLGDVLVGGAHAATLINPAIIQNRDVFDINESISDETGVVRGVHYTEGGLPPELDAVLPFRVSGVTFVEESCATKVRARIGIANWCHHRPGARRADVWIGRLTPVFNDERVVSIGFWPVLTFNRDLASNPLPADCGEGYEVAVEPSDESIDQYLPVPDFIPGV
;
A
#
# COMPACT_ATOMS: atom_id res chain seq x y z
N MET A 1 52.08 -32.89 -41.73
CA MET A 1 50.63 -32.84 -42.04
C MET A 1 49.93 -32.39 -40.77
N THR A 2 49.64 -31.09 -40.66
CA THR A 2 49.12 -30.47 -39.44
C THR A 2 47.67 -30.07 -39.69
N GLN A 3 46.76 -30.80 -39.05
CA GLN A 3 45.32 -30.65 -39.18
C GLN A 3 44.86 -29.48 -38.31
N LYS A 4 44.09 -28.56 -38.90
CA LYS A 4 43.52 -27.37 -38.24
C LYS A 4 42.23 -27.76 -37.52
N THR A 5 42.07 -27.31 -36.27
CA THR A 5 40.80 -27.30 -35.54
C THR A 5 40.38 -25.85 -35.34
N PRO A 6 39.16 -25.42 -35.74
CA PRO A 6 38.67 -24.09 -35.42
C PRO A 6 37.99 -24.10 -34.04
N LEU A 7 38.38 -23.15 -33.19
CA LEU A 7 37.76 -22.87 -31.91
C LEU A 7 36.51 -22.01 -32.17
N PHE A 8 35.31 -22.57 -31.95
CA PHE A 8 34.04 -21.85 -32.02
C PHE A 8 33.74 -21.34 -30.60
N SER A 9 33.92 -20.03 -30.36
CA SER A 9 33.54 -19.39 -29.11
C SER A 9 32.02 -19.21 -29.06
N LEU A 10 31.35 -19.93 -28.14
CA LEU A 10 30.00 -19.59 -27.70
C LEU A 10 30.06 -18.31 -26.86
N LEU A 11 29.49 -17.20 -27.35
CA LEU A 11 29.02 -16.12 -26.48
C LEU A 11 27.65 -16.52 -25.94
N PHE A 12 27.59 -16.91 -24.67
CA PHE A 12 26.36 -16.83 -23.88
C PHE A 12 26.15 -15.36 -23.50
N ALA A 13 25.26 -14.67 -24.20
CA ALA A 13 24.72 -13.41 -23.72
C ALA A 13 23.76 -13.73 -22.55
N LEU A 14 24.22 -13.55 -21.31
CA LEU A 14 23.32 -13.43 -20.17
C LEU A 14 22.48 -12.18 -20.39
N TRP A 15 21.24 -12.34 -20.81
CA TRP A 15 20.21 -11.35 -20.58
C TRP A 15 19.99 -11.28 -19.07
N GLY A 16 20.62 -10.29 -18.44
CA GLY A 16 20.24 -9.88 -17.09
C GLY A 16 18.78 -9.45 -17.14
N ALA A 17 17.93 -10.13 -16.38
CA ALA A 17 16.63 -9.59 -16.03
C ALA A 17 16.90 -8.29 -15.26
N SER A 18 16.74 -7.15 -15.94
CA SER A 18 16.66 -5.87 -15.28
C SER A 18 15.46 -5.94 -14.33
N SER A 19 15.71 -6.00 -13.03
CA SER A 19 14.69 -5.67 -12.04
C SER A 19 14.21 -4.27 -12.39
N LEU A 20 13.00 -4.15 -12.93
CA LEU A 20 12.30 -2.89 -13.07
C LEU A 20 12.25 -2.31 -11.66
N VAL A 21 13.11 -1.34 -11.36
CA VAL A 21 13.10 -0.65 -10.08
C VAL A 21 11.93 0.32 -10.17
N LEU A 22 10.71 -0.21 -10.10
CA LEU A 22 9.61 0.58 -9.59
C LEU A 22 9.96 0.81 -8.12
N ALA A 23 10.55 1.96 -7.85
CA ALA A 23 10.53 2.45 -6.49
C ALA A 23 9.04 2.71 -6.18
N HIS A 24 8.58 2.13 -5.08
CA HIS A 24 7.20 2.16 -4.65
C HIS A 24 7.18 2.88 -3.32
N THR A 25 6.12 3.66 -3.05
CA THR A 25 5.89 4.08 -1.66
C THR A 25 5.48 2.85 -0.86
N VAL A 26 6.20 2.58 0.22
CA VAL A 26 6.02 1.34 1.00
C VAL A 26 5.93 1.63 2.50
N ILE A 27 5.34 0.67 3.21
CA ILE A 27 5.35 0.58 4.67
C ILE A 27 6.23 -0.64 4.98
N THR A 28 7.34 -0.44 5.67
CA THR A 28 8.33 -1.51 5.91
C THR A 28 8.12 -2.20 7.25
N ASP A 29 7.50 -1.50 8.20
CA ASP A 29 7.28 -2.03 9.54
C ASP A 29 6.07 -2.96 9.59
N GLN A 30 6.06 -3.82 10.61
CA GLN A 30 4.97 -4.75 10.86
C GLN A 30 4.61 -4.71 12.34
N ALA A 31 3.32 -4.91 12.63
CA ALA A 31 2.81 -5.01 13.98
C ALA A 31 2.73 -6.48 14.41
N THR A 32 2.97 -6.73 15.69
CA THR A 32 2.56 -7.98 16.34
C THR A 32 1.19 -7.77 16.98
N GLU A 33 0.38 -8.81 17.05
CA GLU A 33 -0.91 -8.81 17.74
C GLU A 33 -0.83 -8.15 19.13
N GLY A 34 -1.84 -7.35 19.46
CA GLY A 34 -1.93 -6.60 20.71
C GLY A 34 -0.97 -5.42 20.84
N THR A 35 -0.04 -5.24 19.89
CA THR A 35 0.95 -4.15 19.94
C THR A 35 0.59 -3.00 19.00
N SER A 36 0.64 -1.77 19.52
CA SER A 36 0.53 -0.59 18.68
C SER A 36 1.83 -0.38 17.91
N LEU A 37 1.73 0.11 16.68
CA LEU A 37 2.88 0.37 15.81
C LEU A 37 2.96 1.85 15.47
N TYR A 38 4.14 2.44 15.64
CA TYR A 38 4.52 3.73 15.06
C TYR A 38 5.34 3.44 13.81
N THR A 39 4.89 3.92 12.66
CA THR A 39 5.50 3.65 11.35
C THR A 39 5.27 4.85 10.41
N GLY A 40 5.53 4.70 9.12
CA GLY A 40 5.26 5.75 8.14
C GLY A 40 5.23 5.26 6.71
N PHE A 41 4.72 6.10 5.83
CA PHE A 41 4.83 5.92 4.39
C PHE A 41 6.20 6.38 3.94
N ASN A 42 7.00 5.46 3.41
CA ASN A 42 8.34 5.75 2.91
C ASN A 42 8.27 6.10 1.43
N ILE A 43 8.47 7.38 1.11
CA ILE A 43 8.61 7.84 -0.28
C ILE A 43 10.11 7.83 -0.60
N THR A 44 10.52 7.00 -1.55
CA THR A 44 11.94 6.71 -1.82
C THR A 44 12.45 7.27 -3.16
N HIS A 45 11.60 8.04 -3.84
CA HIS A 45 11.89 8.68 -5.12
C HIS A 45 10.78 9.67 -5.48
N GLY A 46 11.09 10.61 -6.38
CA GLY A 46 10.08 11.40 -7.08
C GLY A 46 9.34 10.59 -8.16
N CYS A 47 8.22 11.09 -8.64
CA CYS A 47 7.43 10.38 -9.65
C CYS A 47 8.06 10.41 -11.04
N GLY A 48 7.83 9.41 -11.88
CA GLY A 48 8.38 9.46 -13.24
C GLY A 48 8.08 8.24 -14.08
N PHE A 49 8.44 8.32 -15.36
CA PHE A 49 8.56 7.15 -16.21
C PHE A 49 10.05 6.80 -16.29
N GLU A 50 10.41 5.53 -16.47
CA GLU A 50 11.82 5.06 -16.49
C GLU A 50 12.73 5.89 -17.42
N ASP A 51 12.17 6.44 -18.52
CA ASP A 51 12.90 7.21 -19.53
C ASP A 51 12.79 8.74 -19.37
N LYS A 52 12.28 9.24 -18.24
CA LYS A 52 12.08 10.67 -17.99
C LYS A 52 12.72 11.10 -16.66
N PRO A 53 13.16 12.36 -16.56
CA PRO A 53 13.55 12.91 -15.27
C PRO A 53 12.43 12.74 -14.25
N SER A 54 12.81 12.29 -13.05
CA SER A 54 11.90 12.19 -11.94
C SER A 54 11.40 13.59 -11.54
N LEU A 55 10.12 13.67 -11.19
CA LEU A 55 9.37 14.85 -10.82
C LEU A 55 9.20 14.88 -9.29
N PRO A 56 9.22 16.07 -8.67
CA PRO A 56 8.97 16.16 -7.24
C PRO A 56 7.59 15.62 -6.89
N VAL A 57 7.44 15.04 -5.70
CA VAL A 57 6.12 14.71 -5.14
C VAL A 57 5.59 15.96 -4.45
N ILE A 58 4.50 16.54 -4.97
CA ILE A 58 3.91 17.79 -4.49
C ILE A 58 2.70 17.57 -3.56
N ALA A 59 2.18 16.34 -3.52
CA ALA A 59 1.22 15.89 -2.52
C ALA A 59 1.26 14.36 -2.42
N GLN A 60 0.81 13.81 -1.30
CA GLN A 60 0.49 12.39 -1.17
C GLN A 60 -0.93 12.25 -0.65
N SER A 61 -1.67 11.27 -1.15
CA SER A 61 -2.92 10.85 -0.53
C SER A 61 -2.93 9.36 -0.25
N VAL A 62 -3.69 8.99 0.76
CA VAL A 62 -3.77 7.63 1.28
C VAL A 62 -5.21 7.26 1.57
N VAL A 63 -5.60 6.01 1.30
CA VAL A 63 -6.88 5.41 1.70
C VAL A 63 -6.64 4.10 2.44
N PHE A 64 -7.28 3.94 3.60
CA PHE A 64 -7.11 2.79 4.49
C PHE A 64 -8.21 1.75 4.25
N PRO A 65 -7.91 0.45 4.40
CA PRO A 65 -8.85 -0.64 4.17
C PRO A 65 -9.72 -0.92 5.41
N ASN A 66 -10.29 0.13 6.01
CA ASN A 66 -11.10 0.02 7.23
C ASN A 66 -12.60 0.28 6.97
N GLY A 67 -12.99 0.53 5.72
CA GLY A 67 -14.37 0.81 5.32
C GLY A 67 -15.33 -0.34 5.59
N PRO A 68 -16.65 -0.07 5.75
CA PRO A 68 -17.66 -1.12 5.91
C PRO A 68 -17.79 -2.02 4.67
N ASN A 69 -17.33 -1.55 3.51
CA ASN A 69 -17.25 -2.30 2.26
C ASN A 69 -15.81 -2.73 1.92
N ALA A 70 -14.89 -2.76 2.89
CA ALA A 70 -13.56 -3.31 2.66
C ALA A 70 -13.65 -4.76 2.15
N ILE A 71 -12.78 -5.10 1.21
CA ILE A 71 -12.72 -6.42 0.61
C ILE A 71 -11.75 -7.25 1.43
N VAL A 72 -12.18 -8.43 1.86
CA VAL A 72 -11.38 -9.32 2.70
C VAL A 72 -11.30 -10.69 2.05
N THR A 73 -10.07 -11.12 1.77
CA THR A 73 -9.81 -12.35 1.02
C THR A 73 -8.71 -13.17 1.67
N ARG A 74 -8.87 -14.49 1.63
CA ARG A 74 -7.80 -15.43 1.92
C ARG A 74 -6.78 -15.42 0.79
N LEU A 75 -5.50 -15.36 1.12
CA LEU A 75 -4.44 -15.30 0.11
C LEU A 75 -4.09 -16.65 -0.54
N ASP A 76 -4.45 -17.76 0.10
CA ASP A 76 -4.20 -19.10 -0.42
C ASP A 76 -5.30 -19.61 -1.37
N THR A 77 -6.55 -19.21 -1.13
CA THR A 77 -7.72 -19.66 -1.89
C THR A 77 -8.45 -18.57 -2.66
N GLU A 78 -8.13 -17.29 -2.43
CA GLU A 78 -8.87 -16.11 -2.93
C GLU A 78 -10.33 -16.05 -2.45
N GLU A 79 -10.70 -16.89 -1.49
CA GLU A 79 -12.03 -16.91 -0.90
C GLU A 79 -12.32 -15.61 -0.14
N ALA A 80 -13.49 -15.02 -0.38
CA ALA A 80 -13.98 -13.88 0.39
C ALA A 80 -14.44 -14.35 1.78
N ILE A 81 -14.01 -13.64 2.82
CA ILE A 81 -14.32 -13.97 4.22
C ILE A 81 -14.75 -12.72 5.00
N ASP A 82 -15.30 -12.87 6.20
CA ASP A 82 -15.59 -11.73 7.09
C ASP A 82 -14.35 -11.37 7.94
N LEU A 83 -14.05 -10.08 8.08
CA LEU A 83 -12.95 -9.65 8.95
C LEU A 83 -13.22 -9.99 10.42
N GLY A 84 -14.48 -10.06 10.83
CA GLY A 84 -14.94 -10.46 12.15
C GLY A 84 -14.64 -11.91 12.51
N ASP A 85 -14.45 -12.77 11.51
CA ASP A 85 -14.01 -14.16 11.72
C ASP A 85 -12.47 -14.25 11.92
N VAL A 86 -11.76 -13.15 11.69
CA VAL A 86 -10.30 -13.08 11.72
C VAL A 86 -9.80 -12.23 12.88
N LEU A 87 -10.38 -11.05 13.06
CA LEU A 87 -10.01 -10.07 14.08
C LEU A 87 -11.19 -9.79 15.01
N VAL A 88 -10.91 -9.71 16.31
CA VAL A 88 -11.90 -9.32 17.32
C VAL A 88 -12.40 -7.91 17.02
N GLY A 89 -13.70 -7.77 16.83
CA GLY A 89 -14.34 -6.50 16.43
C GLY A 89 -14.32 -6.23 14.92
N GLY A 90 -13.83 -7.16 14.10
CA GLY A 90 -13.72 -7.00 12.64
C GLY A 90 -15.05 -6.87 11.90
N ALA A 91 -16.13 -7.46 12.43
CA ALA A 91 -17.49 -7.27 11.89
C ALA A 91 -17.96 -5.80 12.00
N HIS A 92 -17.30 -5.00 12.84
CA HIS A 92 -17.49 -3.55 12.96
C HIS A 92 -16.31 -2.79 12.32
N ALA A 93 -15.80 -3.31 11.19
CA ALA A 93 -14.58 -2.95 10.45
C ALA A 93 -14.18 -1.47 10.45
N ALA A 94 -15.16 -0.57 10.59
CA ALA A 94 -14.98 0.86 10.75
C ALA A 94 -13.86 1.27 11.74
N THR A 95 -13.58 0.57 12.84
CA THR A 95 -12.54 1.07 13.79
C THR A 95 -11.20 0.32 13.77
N LEU A 96 -11.12 -0.84 13.12
CA LEU A 96 -9.86 -1.59 13.04
C LEU A 96 -8.96 -1.01 11.96
N ILE A 97 -7.64 -1.06 12.17
CA ILE A 97 -6.66 -0.47 11.24
C ILE A 97 -6.92 1.05 11.05
N ASN A 98 -7.52 1.71 12.05
CA ASN A 98 -7.74 3.15 12.04
C ASN A 98 -6.43 3.88 12.38
N PRO A 99 -5.89 4.70 11.47
CA PRO A 99 -4.63 5.39 11.70
C PRO A 99 -4.84 6.60 12.64
N ALA A 100 -3.88 6.81 13.53
CA ALA A 100 -3.66 8.08 14.19
C ALA A 100 -2.53 8.81 13.47
N ILE A 101 -2.88 9.85 12.71
CA ILE A 101 -1.92 10.64 11.93
C ILE A 101 -1.06 11.49 12.87
N ILE A 102 0.25 11.44 12.65
CA ILE A 102 1.21 12.18 13.44
C ILE A 102 1.50 13.48 12.72
N GLN A 103 1.35 14.60 13.42
CA GLN A 103 1.71 15.90 12.85
C GLN A 103 3.22 15.93 12.57
N ASN A 104 3.56 15.99 11.29
CA ASN A 104 4.91 16.17 10.77
C ASN A 104 4.79 17.11 9.55
N ARG A 105 5.67 18.10 9.46
CA ARG A 105 5.66 19.11 8.39
C ARG A 105 6.99 19.22 7.66
N ASP A 106 7.78 18.15 7.68
CA ASP A 106 9.14 18.19 7.12
C ASP A 106 9.13 18.22 5.58
N VAL A 107 8.03 17.74 4.96
CA VAL A 107 7.85 17.64 3.50
C VAL A 107 6.63 18.39 3.02
N PHE A 108 5.50 18.20 3.71
CA PHE A 108 4.21 18.81 3.40
C PHE A 108 3.73 19.64 4.59
N ASP A 109 3.12 20.78 4.31
CA ASP A 109 2.68 21.77 5.28
C ASP A 109 1.32 21.44 5.89
N ILE A 110 0.49 20.69 5.17
CA ILE A 110 -0.86 20.32 5.58
C ILE A 110 -0.98 18.80 5.62
N ASN A 111 -1.50 18.30 6.75
CA ASN A 111 -1.91 16.91 6.93
C ASN A 111 -3.39 16.92 7.29
N GLU A 112 -4.26 16.48 6.39
CA GLU A 112 -5.70 16.46 6.56
C GLU A 112 -6.21 15.02 6.62
N SER A 113 -6.77 14.62 7.76
CA SER A 113 -7.48 13.35 7.88
C SER A 113 -8.91 13.50 7.38
N ILE A 114 -9.32 12.62 6.48
CA ILE A 114 -10.70 12.54 5.99
C ILE A 114 -11.41 11.46 6.76
N SER A 115 -12.31 11.87 7.64
CA SER A 115 -13.13 10.97 8.43
C SER A 115 -14.52 10.80 7.84
N ASP A 116 -15.10 9.62 8.04
CA ASP A 116 -16.52 9.42 7.78
C ASP A 116 -17.41 10.00 8.90
N GLU A 117 -18.72 9.83 8.78
CA GLU A 117 -19.72 10.31 9.74
C GLU A 117 -19.56 9.71 11.15
N THR A 118 -18.83 8.59 11.28
CA THR A 118 -18.54 7.93 12.57
C THR A 118 -17.23 8.41 13.20
N GLY A 119 -16.51 9.30 12.52
CA GLY A 119 -15.23 9.86 12.97
C GLY A 119 -14.02 8.99 12.63
N VAL A 120 -14.21 7.87 11.93
CA VAL A 120 -13.11 6.99 11.50
C VAL A 120 -12.36 7.64 10.36
N VAL A 121 -11.02 7.66 10.45
CA VAL A 121 -10.17 8.15 9.37
C VAL A 121 -10.15 7.14 8.23
N ARG A 122 -10.70 7.52 7.08
CA ARG A 122 -10.77 6.73 5.84
C ARG A 122 -9.62 7.02 4.90
N GLY A 123 -9.20 8.28 4.86
CA GLY A 123 -8.09 8.73 4.06
C GLY A 123 -7.33 9.87 4.69
N VAL A 124 -6.19 10.20 4.11
CA VAL A 124 -5.33 11.28 4.58
C VAL A 124 -4.70 11.95 3.37
N HIS A 125 -4.75 13.27 3.34
CA HIS A 125 -4.09 14.09 2.33
C HIS A 125 -2.93 14.85 2.96
N TYR A 126 -1.77 14.75 2.34
CA TYR A 126 -0.56 15.51 2.64
C TYR A 126 -0.34 16.47 1.48
N THR A 127 -0.51 17.78 1.73
CA THR A 127 -0.52 18.81 0.68
C THR A 127 0.28 20.04 1.11
N GLU A 128 0.51 20.95 0.15
CA GLU A 128 1.31 22.17 0.29
C GLU A 128 2.78 21.87 0.62
N GLY A 129 3.70 22.10 -0.31
CA GLY A 129 5.11 21.73 -0.14
C GLY A 129 5.56 20.73 -1.22
N GLY A 130 6.58 19.93 -0.91
CA GLY A 130 7.00 18.88 -1.83
C GLY A 130 8.34 18.23 -1.51
N LEU A 131 8.47 17.01 -2.01
CA LEU A 131 9.67 16.20 -1.94
C LEU A 131 10.45 16.32 -3.26
N PRO A 132 11.67 16.89 -3.26
CA PRO A 132 12.56 16.83 -4.40
C PRO A 132 12.85 15.38 -4.83
N PRO A 133 13.00 15.11 -6.14
CA PRO A 133 13.22 13.75 -6.67
C PRO A 133 14.38 12.96 -6.05
N GLU A 134 15.38 13.65 -5.54
CA GLU A 134 16.64 13.12 -5.00
C GLU A 134 16.62 12.83 -3.48
N LEU A 135 15.50 13.10 -2.80
CA LEU A 135 15.37 12.92 -1.36
C LEU A 135 14.33 11.86 -1.02
N ASP A 136 14.54 11.21 0.12
CA ASP A 136 13.58 10.30 0.74
C ASP A 136 12.77 11.04 1.81
N ALA A 137 11.53 10.58 2.01
CA ALA A 137 10.64 11.07 3.03
C ALA A 137 9.96 9.94 3.80
N VAL A 138 9.64 10.21 5.06
CA VAL A 138 8.78 9.37 5.88
C VAL A 138 7.61 10.20 6.36
N LEU A 139 6.39 9.80 6.02
CA LEU A 139 5.16 10.43 6.53
C LEU A 139 4.61 9.56 7.68
N PRO A 140 4.80 9.97 8.95
CA PRO A 140 4.56 9.10 10.09
C PRO A 140 3.08 8.97 10.45
N PHE A 141 2.69 7.77 10.87
CA PHE A 141 1.40 7.49 11.49
C PHE A 141 1.53 6.40 12.56
N ARG A 142 0.52 6.29 13.40
CA ARG A 142 0.41 5.20 14.38
C ARG A 142 -0.83 4.38 14.08
N VAL A 143 -0.78 3.08 14.33
CA VAL A 143 -1.97 2.22 14.38
C VAL A 143 -2.05 1.55 15.74
N SER A 144 -3.28 1.36 16.22
CA SER A 144 -3.53 0.52 17.39
C SER A 144 -3.27 -0.95 17.05
N GLY A 145 -2.90 -1.74 18.07
CA GLY A 145 -2.80 -3.18 17.92
C GLY A 145 -4.16 -3.80 17.59
N VAL A 146 -4.13 -4.91 16.86
CA VAL A 146 -5.29 -5.76 16.58
C VAL A 146 -5.21 -7.03 17.42
N THR A 147 -6.35 -7.68 17.65
CA THR A 147 -6.41 -9.01 18.30
C THR A 147 -7.02 -9.99 17.32
N PHE A 148 -6.37 -11.13 17.11
CA PHE A 148 -6.89 -12.21 16.29
C PHE A 148 -7.94 -13.00 17.08
N VAL A 149 -9.01 -13.42 16.40
CA VAL A 149 -10.00 -14.33 16.99
C VAL A 149 -9.30 -15.67 17.29
N GLU A 150 -9.49 -16.19 18.50
CA GLU A 150 -8.81 -17.39 19.00
C GLU A 150 -9.06 -18.59 18.07
N GLU A 151 -10.31 -18.76 17.63
CA GLU A 151 -10.76 -19.83 16.74
C GLU A 151 -10.37 -19.63 15.26
N SER A 152 -9.85 -18.46 14.88
CA SER A 152 -9.42 -18.23 13.49
C SER A 152 -8.15 -19.02 13.17
N CYS A 153 -8.00 -19.48 11.93
CA CYS A 153 -6.73 -20.04 11.43
C CYS A 153 -5.82 -18.98 10.79
N ALA A 154 -6.20 -17.70 10.85
CA ALA A 154 -5.38 -16.64 10.30
C ALA A 154 -4.09 -16.43 11.12
N THR A 155 -2.95 -16.35 10.43
CA THR A 155 -1.63 -16.05 11.00
C THR A 155 -1.23 -14.60 10.75
N LYS A 156 -1.73 -13.99 9.68
CA LYS A 156 -1.45 -12.59 9.33
C LYS A 156 -2.66 -11.93 8.68
N VAL A 157 -2.77 -10.63 8.96
CA VAL A 157 -3.61 -9.70 8.20
C VAL A 157 -2.69 -8.75 7.44
N ARG A 158 -2.84 -8.72 6.11
CA ARG A 158 -2.14 -7.85 5.19
C ARG A 158 -3.08 -6.73 4.78
N ALA A 159 -3.02 -5.63 5.52
CA ALA A 159 -3.79 -4.44 5.22
C ALA A 159 -3.16 -3.74 4.01
N ARG A 160 -3.79 -3.89 2.85
CA ARG A 160 -3.42 -3.22 1.60
C ARG A 160 -3.92 -1.78 1.68
N ILE A 161 -3.00 -0.82 1.61
CA ILE A 161 -3.31 0.60 1.75
C ILE A 161 -3.14 1.25 0.38
N GLY A 162 -4.17 1.95 -0.08
CA GLY A 162 -4.10 2.67 -1.34
C GLY A 162 -3.30 3.95 -1.16
N ILE A 163 -2.29 4.19 -2.00
CA ILE A 163 -1.45 5.39 -1.94
C ILE A 163 -1.36 6.02 -3.32
N ALA A 164 -1.43 7.35 -3.39
CA ALA A 164 -1.15 8.14 -4.57
C ALA A 164 -0.13 9.23 -4.26
N ASN A 165 1.00 9.24 -4.96
CA ASN A 165 1.94 10.36 -4.99
C ASN A 165 1.58 11.25 -6.17
N TRP A 166 1.31 12.52 -5.92
CA TRP A 166 0.96 13.52 -6.93
C TRP A 166 2.18 14.37 -7.24
N CYS A 167 2.43 14.62 -8.53
CA CYS A 167 3.77 15.04 -8.96
C CYS A 167 3.75 16.27 -9.86
N HIS A 168 2.65 16.46 -10.59
CA HIS A 168 2.51 17.62 -11.45
C HIS A 168 1.07 18.08 -11.61
N HIS A 169 0.90 19.38 -11.61
CA HIS A 169 -0.35 20.06 -11.91
C HIS A 169 -0.17 20.86 -13.21
N ARG A 170 -0.78 20.40 -14.31
CA ARG A 170 -1.00 21.22 -15.52
C ARG A 170 -2.48 21.23 -15.89
N PRO A 171 -2.98 22.32 -16.51
CA PRO A 171 -4.32 22.31 -17.09
C PRO A 171 -4.45 21.18 -18.10
N GLY A 172 -5.38 20.26 -17.85
CA GLY A 172 -5.66 19.12 -18.72
C GLY A 172 -4.68 17.95 -18.61
N ALA A 173 -3.63 18.01 -17.76
CA ALA A 173 -2.90 16.80 -17.39
C ALA A 173 -2.22 16.82 -16.03
N ARG A 174 -2.39 15.74 -15.26
CA ARG A 174 -1.72 15.57 -13.95
C ARG A 174 -1.12 14.19 -13.77
N ARG A 175 0.18 14.16 -13.49
CA ARG A 175 0.94 12.94 -13.21
C ARG A 175 0.78 12.58 -11.73
N ALA A 176 0.38 11.33 -11.50
CA ALA A 176 0.42 10.69 -10.19
C ALA A 176 0.97 9.28 -10.33
N ASP A 177 1.73 8.80 -9.35
CA ASP A 177 2.07 7.38 -9.18
C ASP A 177 1.14 6.79 -8.13
N VAL A 178 0.36 5.79 -8.52
CA VAL A 178 -0.75 5.27 -7.73
C VAL A 178 -0.60 3.77 -7.51
N TRP A 179 -0.74 3.34 -6.27
CA TRP A 179 -0.57 1.95 -5.84
C TRP A 179 -1.84 1.48 -5.15
N ILE A 180 -2.74 0.93 -5.96
CA ILE A 180 -4.07 0.44 -5.56
C ILE A 180 -4.38 -0.94 -6.17
N GLY A 181 -3.35 -1.63 -6.69
CA GLY A 181 -3.40 -2.98 -7.25
C GLY A 181 -4.34 -3.26 -8.43
N ARG A 182 -5.29 -2.36 -8.73
CA ARG A 182 -6.29 -2.51 -9.79
C ARG A 182 -6.79 -1.14 -10.24
N LEU A 183 -7.39 -1.08 -11.43
CA LEU A 183 -8.05 0.13 -11.90
C LEU A 183 -9.40 0.32 -11.22
N THR A 184 -9.81 1.58 -11.07
CA THR A 184 -11.13 1.99 -10.60
C THR A 184 -11.74 2.99 -11.59
N PRO A 185 -13.04 3.35 -11.47
CA PRO A 185 -13.63 4.39 -12.30
C PRO A 185 -12.86 5.72 -12.32
N VAL A 186 -12.35 6.19 -11.17
CA VAL A 186 -11.54 7.43 -11.10
C VAL A 186 -10.09 7.19 -11.50
N PHE A 187 -9.47 6.08 -11.09
CA PHE A 187 -8.09 5.73 -11.41
C PHE A 187 -8.05 4.64 -12.48
N ASN A 188 -8.33 5.04 -13.73
CA ASN A 188 -8.55 4.13 -14.87
C ASN A 188 -7.40 4.08 -15.89
N ASP A 189 -6.23 4.65 -15.56
CA ASP A 189 -5.05 4.68 -16.43
C ASP A 189 -3.92 3.78 -15.90
N GLU A 190 -3.60 2.71 -16.61
CA GLU A 190 -2.51 1.78 -16.26
C GLU A 190 -1.12 2.41 -16.27
N ARG A 191 -0.97 3.60 -16.87
CA ARG A 191 0.29 4.37 -16.83
C ARG A 191 0.47 5.11 -15.50
N VAL A 192 -0.60 5.25 -14.73
CA VAL A 192 -0.66 5.92 -13.42
C VAL A 192 -0.74 4.88 -12.31
N VAL A 193 -1.50 3.82 -12.52
CA VAL A 193 -1.78 2.78 -11.52
C VAL A 193 -0.86 1.58 -11.68
N SER A 194 -0.18 1.18 -10.61
CA SER A 194 0.58 -0.07 -10.53
C SER A 194 -0.36 -1.25 -10.26
N ILE A 195 -0.79 -1.92 -11.33
CA ILE A 195 -1.64 -3.12 -11.23
C ILE A 195 -0.87 -4.27 -10.55
N GLY A 196 -1.55 -5.00 -9.68
CA GLY A 196 -1.00 -6.13 -8.92
C GLY A 196 -0.13 -5.74 -7.73
N PHE A 197 0.13 -4.44 -7.51
CA PHE A 197 0.94 -3.97 -6.40
C PHE A 197 0.14 -3.15 -5.38
N TRP A 198 0.42 -3.42 -4.10
CA TRP A 198 -0.10 -2.68 -2.96
C TRP A 198 1.01 -2.41 -1.94
N PRO A 199 1.05 -1.20 -1.36
CA PRO A 199 1.65 -0.96 -0.06
C PRO A 199 0.90 -1.78 0.99
N VAL A 200 1.63 -2.48 1.86
CA VAL A 200 1.03 -3.39 2.85
C VAL A 200 1.51 -3.07 4.24
N LEU A 201 0.57 -2.80 5.15
CA LEU A 201 0.78 -2.87 6.59
C LEU A 201 0.45 -4.30 7.06
N THR A 202 1.43 -4.98 7.65
CA THR A 202 1.23 -6.37 8.11
C THR A 202 1.02 -6.43 9.61
N PHE A 203 -0.02 -7.14 10.03
CA PHE A 203 -0.25 -7.55 11.42
C PHE A 203 0.00 -9.05 11.53
N ASN A 204 0.88 -9.44 12.43
CA ASN A 204 1.23 -10.84 12.69
C ASN A 204 0.53 -11.31 13.96
N ARG A 205 -0.11 -12.48 13.92
CA ARG A 205 -0.63 -13.15 15.12
C ARG A 205 0.49 -13.48 16.09
N ASP A 206 0.29 -13.26 17.38
CA ASP A 206 1.24 -13.69 18.40
C ASP A 206 0.99 -15.16 18.74
N LEU A 207 1.66 -16.07 18.04
CA LEU A 207 1.49 -17.51 18.23
C LEU A 207 1.94 -18.02 19.61
N ALA A 208 2.69 -17.23 20.37
CA ALA A 208 3.07 -17.60 21.74
C ALA A 208 1.93 -17.33 22.73
N SER A 209 1.20 -16.23 22.55
CA SER A 209 0.10 -15.81 23.43
C SER A 209 -1.28 -16.26 22.95
N ASN A 210 -1.45 -16.40 21.63
CA ASN A 210 -2.68 -16.78 20.94
C ASN A 210 -2.34 -17.83 19.85
N PRO A 211 -2.08 -19.09 20.23
CA PRO A 211 -1.70 -20.15 19.29
C PRO A 211 -2.85 -20.48 18.33
N LEU A 212 -2.52 -21.04 17.16
CA LEU A 212 -3.53 -21.55 16.24
C LEU A 212 -4.27 -22.76 16.85
N PRO A 213 -5.58 -22.90 16.58
CA PRO A 213 -6.30 -24.14 16.81
C PRO A 213 -5.61 -25.35 16.17
N ALA A 214 -5.73 -26.53 16.79
CA ALA A 214 -4.97 -27.73 16.40
C ALA A 214 -5.27 -28.23 14.98
N ASP A 215 -6.45 -27.91 14.44
CA ASP A 215 -6.93 -28.28 13.11
C ASP A 215 -6.50 -27.30 12.01
N CYS A 216 -5.91 -26.15 12.36
CA CYS A 216 -5.51 -25.13 11.40
C CYS A 216 -4.24 -25.46 10.59
N GLY A 217 -3.47 -26.48 10.98
CA GLY A 217 -2.18 -26.77 10.36
C GLY A 217 -1.23 -25.57 10.44
N GLU A 218 -0.72 -25.12 9.29
CA GLU A 218 0.13 -23.91 9.20
C GLU A 218 -0.65 -22.59 9.26
N GLY A 219 -1.99 -22.65 9.18
CA GLY A 219 -2.88 -21.48 9.09
C GLY A 219 -2.88 -20.82 7.70
N TYR A 220 -3.53 -19.66 7.60
CA TYR A 220 -3.62 -18.88 6.35
C TYR A 220 -3.32 -17.39 6.57
N GLU A 221 -3.07 -16.67 5.47
CA GLU A 221 -2.96 -15.21 5.49
C GLU A 221 -4.20 -14.58 4.86
N VAL A 222 -4.58 -13.41 5.36
CA VAL A 222 -5.73 -12.64 4.88
C VAL A 222 -5.25 -11.30 4.33
N ALA A 223 -5.76 -10.89 3.18
CA ALA A 223 -5.66 -9.53 2.70
C ALA A 223 -6.95 -8.76 3.03
N VAL A 224 -6.78 -7.50 3.44
CA VAL A 224 -7.87 -6.53 3.63
C VAL A 224 -7.54 -5.35 2.75
N GLU A 225 -8.41 -4.99 1.82
CA GLU A 225 -8.19 -3.89 0.88
C GLU A 225 -9.39 -2.94 0.80
N PRO A 226 -9.18 -1.66 0.46
CA PRO A 226 -10.29 -0.72 0.29
C PRO A 226 -11.08 -1.13 -0.95
N SER A 227 -12.39 -0.88 -0.95
CA SER A 227 -13.23 -1.02 -2.14
C SER A 227 -12.93 0.06 -3.17
N ASP A 228 -13.40 -0.15 -4.40
CA ASP A 228 -13.31 0.86 -5.46
C ASP A 228 -14.03 2.16 -5.05
N GLU A 229 -15.17 2.07 -4.36
CA GLU A 229 -15.89 3.26 -3.90
C GLU A 229 -15.07 4.03 -2.85
N SER A 230 -14.40 3.33 -1.93
CA SER A 230 -13.55 3.98 -0.93
C SER A 230 -12.33 4.63 -1.59
N ILE A 231 -11.71 3.95 -2.55
CA ILE A 231 -10.58 4.49 -3.31
C ILE A 231 -11.02 5.77 -4.03
N ASP A 232 -12.09 5.71 -4.80
CA ASP A 232 -12.58 6.83 -5.61
C ASP A 232 -13.09 8.00 -4.77
N GLN A 233 -13.53 7.74 -3.54
CA GLN A 233 -14.02 8.76 -2.63
C GLN A 233 -12.88 9.46 -1.86
N TYR A 234 -11.92 8.70 -1.32
CA TYR A 234 -10.98 9.22 -0.32
C TYR A 234 -9.56 9.44 -0.86
N LEU A 235 -9.17 8.73 -1.92
CA LEU A 235 -7.82 8.84 -2.47
C LEU A 235 -7.60 10.10 -3.34
N PRO A 236 -8.55 10.60 -4.14
CA PRO A 236 -8.35 11.83 -4.90
C PRO A 236 -8.16 13.04 -3.98
N VAL A 237 -7.17 13.88 -4.27
CA VAL A 237 -7.00 15.17 -3.59
C VAL A 237 -7.84 16.22 -4.33
N PRO A 238 -8.58 17.11 -3.63
CA PRO A 238 -9.31 18.20 -4.29
C PRO A 238 -8.43 18.97 -5.26
N ASP A 239 -9.02 19.33 -6.39
CA ASP A 239 -8.36 19.85 -7.58
C ASP A 239 -7.46 18.85 -8.30
N PHE A 240 -6.85 17.83 -7.69
CA PHE A 240 -6.04 16.81 -8.38
C PHE A 240 -6.90 15.79 -9.13
N ILE A 241 -6.99 15.97 -10.46
CA ILE A 241 -7.68 15.03 -11.35
C ILE A 241 -6.67 14.01 -11.87
N PRO A 242 -6.78 12.71 -11.52
CA PRO A 242 -5.94 11.66 -12.10
C PRO A 242 -6.34 11.40 -13.57
N GLY A 243 -5.37 11.13 -14.44
CA GLY A 243 -5.63 10.50 -15.74
C GLY A 243 -6.28 11.37 -16.84
N VAL A 244 -5.99 12.68 -16.88
CA VAL A 244 -6.13 13.48 -18.12
C VAL A 244 -4.75 13.91 -18.57
#